data_AF-A0A7G9YGT7-F1
#
_entry.id   AF-A0A7G9YGT7-F1
#
_cell.length_a   1.000
_cell.length_b   1.000
_cell.length_c   1.000
_cell.angle_alpha   90.00
_cell.angle_beta   90.00
_cell.angle_gamma   90.00
#
_symmetry.space_group_name_H-M   'P 1'
#
loop_
_entity.id
_entity.type
_entity.pdbx_description
1 polymer ?
#
loop_
_entity_poly.entity_id
_entity_poly.type
_entity_poly.pdbx_seq_one_letter_code
_entity_poly.pdbx_strand_id
1 'polypeptide(L)'
;MIMNKRMIVLIALVVAVSAVPASAETLEVRGTIEELDVVNPALTYDRVWDYSNFAGFWCDLDGGLATETLTILATVPSGETNEGSPTLNYVGDDRTIDENTLIYRTAPEFQEYELHQDIAPTTTERATQNRMEEQYDGDGVNDAPGAGDRLDLDIGLCVDSGNPGGDCGYFLEGWMGGKYVALDNNADELCELLVEFEDDDKKTLATGEEWDLGGGFALVANRIDLEGDKVWFLLKKDGKELDNEVTSTGESTARQDRVYTYTADIGNEEDIPVFSCYVDAVYRENDTNVVQVMYVFLIDDDVLEIETSDTYGAMDVKTASSTEVVLTNDETTIDLGTDTKEPIMGNMYFVTADDDCAIRFYPMVEYTEPGTYEVRGTIAELDGVTPTLGVDRVWDYSTFAGFWYDLDDNLEMESLTILATVPSGETNAGDDTLDFDNNDRTIDENTLIYRTALEFQEYELHQDIAPTTTERGTQNRMEELYDGDGVNDAPGAGDRLDLDIGLCVESDNPGGDCGYFIEAWIAEEYVAIDANADKLCKLLVEFEGDDFSS
;
A
#
# COMPACT_ATOMS: atom_id res chain seq x y z
N MET A 1 -28.32 9.35 16.08
CA MET A 1 -28.42 8.79 14.72
C MET A 1 -27.27 7.80 14.72
N ILE A 2 -27.58 6.50 14.75
CA ILE A 2 -26.58 5.45 15.01
C ILE A 2 -25.45 5.69 14.02
N MET A 3 -24.25 5.95 14.52
CA MET A 3 -23.05 5.85 13.72
C MET A 3 -23.03 4.39 13.27
N ASN A 4 -23.46 4.14 12.03
CA ASN A 4 -23.09 2.90 11.39
C ASN A 4 -21.57 2.89 11.53
N LYS A 5 -20.99 1.93 12.27
CA LYS A 5 -19.66 1.42 11.91
C LYS A 5 -19.69 1.40 10.39
N ARG A 6 -18.86 2.23 9.76
CA ARG A 6 -18.77 2.35 8.31
C ARG A 6 -18.38 0.96 7.84
N MET A 7 -19.35 0.06 7.68
CA MET A 7 -19.11 -1.33 7.32
C MET A 7 -18.92 -1.38 5.82
N ILE A 8 -18.03 -0.51 5.36
CA ILE A 8 -17.65 -0.29 3.98
C ILE A 8 -17.12 -1.63 3.47
N VAL A 9 -17.53 -1.98 2.25
CA VAL A 9 -16.90 -3.10 1.54
C VAL A 9 -15.80 -2.49 0.71
N LEU A 10 -14.57 -2.53 1.22
CA LEU A 10 -13.39 -2.25 0.42
C LEU A 10 -12.93 -3.54 -0.25
N ILE A 11 -12.70 -3.47 -1.56
CA ILE A 11 -12.17 -4.58 -2.35
C ILE A 11 -10.87 -4.09 -2.98
N ALA A 12 -9.79 -4.78 -2.64
CA ALA A 12 -8.49 -4.64 -3.28
C ALA A 12 -8.03 -6.01 -3.76
N LEU A 13 -7.41 -6.04 -4.93
CA LEU A 13 -6.67 -7.22 -5.39
C LEU A 13 -5.31 -7.21 -4.68
N VAL A 14 -4.99 -8.25 -3.92
CA VAL A 14 -3.77 -8.34 -3.13
C VAL A 14 -2.93 -9.54 -3.57
N VAL A 15 -1.64 -9.32 -3.80
CA VAL A 15 -0.64 -10.38 -4.00
C VAL A 15 0.47 -10.22 -2.96
N ALA A 16 0.81 -11.32 -2.30
CA ALA A 16 1.96 -11.39 -1.39
C ALA A 16 3.21 -11.79 -2.17
N VAL A 17 4.19 -10.90 -2.24
CA VAL A 17 5.46 -11.13 -2.95
C VAL A 17 6.56 -11.41 -1.93
N SER A 18 7.26 -12.55 -2.09
CA SER A 18 8.42 -12.88 -1.27
C SER A 18 9.71 -12.44 -1.96
N ALA A 19 10.37 -11.40 -1.45
CA ALA A 19 11.69 -11.00 -1.91
C ALA A 19 12.77 -11.86 -1.20
N VAL A 20 13.57 -12.62 -1.95
CA VAL A 20 14.65 -13.46 -1.40
C VAL A 20 16.01 -12.88 -1.81
N PRO A 21 16.98 -12.68 -0.88
CA PRO A 21 18.24 -12.04 -1.21
C PRO A 21 19.20 -13.08 -1.78
N ALA A 22 19.10 -13.38 -3.08
CA ALA A 22 20.09 -14.19 -3.78
C ALA A 22 20.60 -13.55 -5.09
N SER A 23 19.88 -12.57 -5.61
CA SER A 23 20.30 -11.64 -6.66
C SER A 23 19.67 -10.29 -6.34
N ALA A 24 20.13 -9.19 -6.94
CA ALA A 24 19.69 -7.82 -6.65
C ALA A 24 18.24 -7.52 -7.11
N GLU A 25 17.26 -8.30 -6.68
CA GLU A 25 15.84 -8.10 -6.99
C GLU A 25 15.26 -7.19 -5.89
N THR A 26 15.06 -5.92 -6.22
CA THR A 26 14.25 -5.00 -5.40
C THR A 26 12.78 -5.20 -5.76
N LEU A 27 11.88 -5.01 -4.80
CA LEU A 27 10.45 -4.97 -5.08
C LEU A 27 10.04 -3.52 -5.32
N GLU A 28 9.49 -3.28 -6.50
CA GLU A 28 8.87 -2.02 -6.87
C GLU A 28 7.36 -2.09 -6.68
N VAL A 29 6.81 -1.12 -5.94
CA VAL A 29 5.36 -0.97 -5.77
C VAL A 29 4.94 0.37 -6.35
N ARG A 30 4.40 0.35 -7.57
CA ARG A 30 3.98 1.55 -8.32
C ARG A 30 2.62 2.10 -7.90
N GLY A 31 2.39 3.38 -8.16
CA GLY A 31 1.06 3.99 -8.23
C GLY A 31 0.47 3.95 -9.63
N THR A 32 -0.71 4.55 -9.81
CA THR A 32 -1.31 4.72 -11.14
C THR A 32 -0.41 5.56 -12.05
N ILE A 33 -0.40 5.21 -13.34
CA ILE A 33 0.42 5.83 -14.37
C ILE A 33 -0.15 7.17 -14.82
N GLU A 34 0.71 8.16 -15.00
CA GLU A 34 0.41 9.43 -15.68
C GLU A 34 1.00 9.43 -17.08
N GLU A 35 0.23 9.89 -18.06
CA GLU A 35 0.71 10.06 -19.45
C GLU A 35 0.29 11.43 -19.99
N LEU A 36 1.26 12.19 -20.48
CA LEU A 36 1.05 13.43 -21.24
C LEU A 36 1.56 13.24 -22.67
N ASP A 37 0.72 13.54 -23.64
CA ASP A 37 1.01 13.31 -25.06
C ASP A 37 0.60 14.52 -25.92
N VAL A 38 0.65 14.38 -27.25
CA VAL A 38 0.25 15.46 -28.17
C VAL A 38 -1.22 15.86 -28.02
N VAL A 39 -2.08 14.97 -27.51
CA VAL A 39 -3.52 15.21 -27.34
C VAL A 39 -3.80 15.92 -26.01
N ASN A 40 -3.14 15.48 -24.94
CA ASN A 40 -3.24 15.97 -23.57
C ASN A 40 -1.85 16.41 -23.09
N PRO A 41 -1.33 17.54 -23.59
CA PRO A 41 0.09 17.87 -23.42
C PRO A 41 0.47 18.36 -22.03
N ALA A 42 -0.50 18.63 -21.16
CA ALA A 42 -0.27 19.12 -19.81
C ALA A 42 -1.38 18.63 -18.88
N LEU A 43 -1.07 18.58 -17.59
CA LEU A 43 -2.03 18.29 -16.53
C LEU A 43 -3.19 19.31 -16.58
N THR A 44 -4.42 18.80 -16.63
CA THR A 44 -5.63 19.65 -16.62
C THR A 44 -6.08 20.02 -15.21
N TYR A 45 -5.73 19.18 -14.24
CA TYR A 45 -6.00 19.30 -12.81
C TYR A 45 -4.83 18.67 -12.05
N ASP A 46 -4.69 19.02 -10.78
CA ASP A 46 -3.62 18.49 -9.93
C ASP A 46 -3.71 16.97 -9.90
N ARG A 47 -2.57 16.30 -10.12
CA ARG A 47 -2.51 14.85 -10.05
C ARG A 47 -2.22 14.45 -8.61
N VAL A 48 -3.14 13.71 -8.02
CA VAL A 48 -3.05 13.26 -6.63
C VAL A 48 -2.95 11.75 -6.60
N TRP A 49 -1.89 11.26 -5.97
CA TRP A 49 -1.75 9.89 -5.52
C TRP A 49 -2.08 9.81 -4.03
N ASP A 50 -2.93 8.87 -3.67
CA ASP A 50 -3.32 8.54 -2.30
C ASP A 50 -3.40 7.01 -2.16
N TYR A 51 -3.81 6.52 -1.00
CA TYR A 51 -3.91 5.08 -0.76
C TYR A 51 -4.81 4.32 -1.76
N SER A 52 -5.77 4.98 -2.39
CA SER A 52 -6.73 4.36 -3.32
C SER A 52 -6.14 4.07 -4.70
N ASN A 53 -5.05 4.75 -5.06
CA ASN A 53 -4.42 4.64 -6.37
C ASN A 53 -2.89 4.49 -6.33
N PHE A 54 -2.29 4.49 -5.13
CA PHE A 54 -0.88 4.23 -4.94
C PHE A 54 -0.65 3.18 -3.86
N ALA A 55 -0.35 1.96 -4.30
CA ALA A 55 -0.16 0.79 -3.44
C ALA A 55 1.05 0.91 -2.49
N GLY A 56 1.97 1.84 -2.76
CA GLY A 56 3.11 2.11 -1.89
C GLY A 56 2.73 2.84 -0.59
N PHE A 57 1.60 3.54 -0.56
CA PHE A 57 1.13 4.20 0.67
C PHE A 57 0.45 3.22 1.61
N TRP A 58 0.64 3.45 2.91
CA TRP A 58 -0.01 2.62 3.92
C TRP A 58 -1.52 2.91 3.97
N CYS A 59 -2.29 1.85 4.20
CA CYS A 59 -3.69 1.96 4.60
C CYS A 59 -4.10 0.77 5.45
N ASP A 60 -5.09 0.98 6.31
CA ASP A 60 -5.88 -0.07 6.92
C ASP A 60 -7.26 -0.12 6.23
N LEU A 61 -7.55 -1.24 5.57
CA LEU A 61 -8.80 -1.44 4.84
C LEU A 61 -9.99 -1.72 5.77
N ASP A 62 -9.76 -2.28 6.96
CA ASP A 62 -10.84 -2.61 7.88
C ASP A 62 -11.36 -1.35 8.58
N GLY A 63 -10.46 -0.46 8.99
CA GLY A 63 -10.77 0.88 9.51
C GLY A 63 -11.06 1.93 8.43
N GLY A 64 -10.68 1.67 7.17
CA GLY A 64 -10.70 2.67 6.10
C GLY A 64 -9.76 3.85 6.37
N LEU A 65 -8.62 3.57 7.02
CA LEU A 65 -7.65 4.57 7.45
C LEU A 65 -6.51 4.69 6.43
N ALA A 66 -6.19 5.93 6.08
CA ALA A 66 -5.05 6.30 5.26
C ALA A 66 -4.78 7.79 5.42
N THR A 67 -3.51 8.19 5.40
CA THR A 67 -3.13 9.57 5.74
C THR A 67 -2.31 10.26 4.67
N GLU A 68 -1.62 9.49 3.82
CA GLU A 68 -0.62 9.99 2.89
C GLU A 68 -1.23 10.45 1.56
N THR A 69 -0.73 11.59 1.06
CA THR A 69 -0.98 12.03 -0.31
C THR A 69 0.29 12.57 -0.95
N LEU A 70 0.48 12.31 -2.24
CA LEU A 70 1.50 12.91 -3.10
C LEU A 70 0.80 13.63 -4.25
N THR A 71 1.08 14.91 -4.43
CA THR A 71 0.41 15.75 -5.42
C THR A 71 1.43 16.43 -6.33
N ILE A 72 1.22 16.31 -7.64
CA ILE A 72 1.81 17.22 -8.63
C ILE A 72 0.76 18.28 -8.99
N LEU A 73 1.04 19.54 -8.72
CA LEU A 73 0.18 20.66 -9.11
C LEU A 73 0.15 20.80 -10.62
N ALA A 74 -1.01 21.01 -11.24
CA ALA A 74 -1.10 21.19 -12.68
C ALA A 74 -0.34 22.41 -13.19
N THR A 75 -0.25 23.45 -12.37
CA THR A 75 0.41 24.71 -12.70
C THR A 75 1.26 25.24 -11.55
N VAL A 76 2.31 25.96 -11.90
CA VAL A 76 3.21 26.64 -10.96
C VAL A 76 2.43 27.59 -10.03
N PRO A 77 2.57 27.47 -8.70
CA PRO A 77 1.82 28.26 -7.74
C PRO A 77 2.24 29.74 -7.73
N SER A 78 1.43 30.57 -7.06
CA SER A 78 1.68 32.00 -6.99
C SER A 78 2.91 32.35 -6.16
N GLY A 79 3.74 33.27 -6.66
CA GLY A 79 4.97 33.67 -5.99
C GLY A 79 6.24 33.01 -6.55
N GLU A 80 6.09 31.96 -7.36
CA GLU A 80 7.21 31.27 -8.02
C GLU A 80 7.55 31.85 -9.39
N THR A 81 8.73 31.48 -9.91
CA THR A 81 9.09 31.79 -11.30
C THR A 81 8.17 31.02 -12.26
N ASN A 82 7.63 31.70 -13.28
CA ASN A 82 6.66 31.14 -14.24
C ASN A 82 5.26 30.82 -13.68
N GLU A 83 4.85 31.45 -12.57
CA GLU A 83 3.48 31.38 -12.00
C GLU A 83 2.38 31.22 -13.06
N GLY A 84 1.53 30.20 -12.87
CA GLY A 84 0.40 29.87 -13.72
C GLY A 84 0.74 29.17 -15.04
N SER A 85 2.02 28.89 -15.30
CA SER A 85 2.44 27.98 -16.37
C SER A 85 2.21 26.53 -15.96
N PRO A 86 1.97 25.59 -16.90
CA PRO A 86 1.95 24.17 -16.58
C PRO A 86 3.29 23.72 -15.97
N THR A 87 3.26 22.86 -14.95
CA THR A 87 4.51 22.29 -14.39
C THR A 87 5.13 21.27 -15.34
N LEU A 88 4.30 20.49 -16.05
CA LEU A 88 4.75 19.57 -17.09
C LEU A 88 4.06 19.93 -18.42
N ASN A 89 4.80 19.86 -19.52
CA ASN A 89 4.28 20.17 -20.84
C ASN A 89 4.99 19.41 -21.97
N TYR A 90 4.34 18.36 -22.47
CA TYR A 90 4.84 17.54 -23.59
C TYR A 90 5.19 18.35 -24.84
N VAL A 91 4.31 19.28 -25.28
CA VAL A 91 4.55 20.07 -26.50
C VAL A 91 5.74 21.02 -26.35
N GLY A 92 6.06 21.40 -25.11
CA GLY A 92 7.22 22.20 -24.76
C GLY A 92 8.50 21.39 -24.56
N ASP A 93 8.42 20.06 -24.57
CA ASP A 93 9.45 19.14 -24.05
C ASP A 93 9.86 19.51 -22.61
N ASP A 94 8.87 19.91 -21.82
CA ASP A 94 9.05 20.31 -20.42
C ASP A 94 8.69 19.13 -19.51
N ARG A 95 9.73 18.37 -19.17
CA ARG A 95 9.69 17.20 -18.28
C ARG A 95 10.08 17.54 -16.84
N THR A 96 10.24 18.82 -16.52
CA THR A 96 10.71 19.26 -15.21
C THR A 96 9.56 19.59 -14.29
N ILE A 97 9.38 18.84 -13.21
CA ILE A 97 8.52 19.27 -12.10
C ILE A 97 9.14 20.53 -11.48
N ASP A 98 8.43 21.65 -11.64
CA ASP A 98 8.82 22.95 -11.12
C ASP A 98 8.88 22.97 -9.59
N GLU A 99 9.67 23.90 -9.05
CA GLU A 99 9.77 24.16 -7.62
C GLU A 99 8.38 24.39 -6.98
N ASN A 100 8.18 23.82 -5.79
CA ASN A 100 6.94 23.91 -5.03
C ASN A 100 5.69 23.38 -5.75
N THR A 101 5.85 22.51 -6.76
CA THR A 101 4.74 21.84 -7.45
C THR A 101 4.58 20.36 -7.09
N LEU A 102 5.55 19.73 -6.44
CA LEU A 102 5.41 18.43 -5.80
C LEU A 102 5.14 18.63 -4.30
N ILE A 103 4.07 18.04 -3.80
CA ILE A 103 3.62 18.19 -2.42
C ILE A 103 3.35 16.80 -1.84
N TYR A 104 4.00 16.48 -0.72
CA TYR A 104 3.62 15.34 0.11
C TYR A 104 2.94 15.84 1.38
N ARG A 105 1.85 15.18 1.80
CA ARG A 105 1.12 15.51 3.02
C ARG A 105 0.76 14.26 3.79
N THR A 106 0.77 14.37 5.10
CA THR A 106 0.21 13.38 6.02
C THR A 106 -0.34 14.07 7.28
N ALA A 107 -1.31 13.41 7.93
CA ALA A 107 -1.89 13.82 9.20
C ALA A 107 -2.33 12.59 10.01
N PRO A 108 -2.34 12.64 11.36
CA PRO A 108 -2.74 11.51 12.18
C PRO A 108 -4.24 11.23 12.06
N GLU A 109 -4.59 9.95 12.06
CA GLU A 109 -5.97 9.47 12.16
C GLU A 109 -6.13 8.60 13.40
N PHE A 110 -7.25 8.76 14.12
CA PHE A 110 -7.49 8.03 15.36
C PHE A 110 -7.85 6.56 15.09
N GLN A 111 -7.24 5.67 15.85
CA GLN A 111 -7.55 4.24 15.91
C GLN A 111 -7.86 3.85 17.36
N GLU A 112 -8.98 3.16 17.56
CA GLU A 112 -9.39 2.65 18.87
C GLU A 112 -8.65 1.34 19.18
N TYR A 113 -8.22 1.14 20.44
CA TYR A 113 -7.62 -0.15 20.82
C TYR A 113 -8.68 -1.26 20.76
N GLU A 114 -8.28 -2.44 20.27
CA GLU A 114 -9.15 -3.63 20.30
C GLU A 114 -9.60 -4.00 21.73
N LEU A 115 -8.73 -3.78 22.73
CA LEU A 115 -9.08 -3.92 24.15
C LEU A 115 -10.32 -3.09 24.53
N HIS A 116 -10.40 -1.87 24.01
CA HIS A 116 -11.46 -0.94 24.30
C HIS A 116 -12.75 -1.35 23.59
N GLN A 117 -12.66 -1.68 22.31
CA GLN A 117 -13.79 -2.16 21.50
C GLN A 117 -14.45 -3.41 22.10
N ASP A 118 -13.66 -4.37 22.55
CA ASP A 118 -14.15 -5.70 22.92
C ASP A 118 -14.55 -5.86 24.38
N ILE A 119 -13.88 -5.15 25.29
CA ILE A 119 -14.05 -5.36 26.72
C ILE A 119 -14.66 -4.13 27.38
N ALA A 120 -15.96 -4.19 27.64
CA ALA A 120 -16.61 -3.23 28.51
C ALA A 120 -16.09 -3.31 29.97
N PRO A 121 -15.90 -2.17 30.67
CA PRO A 121 -15.63 -2.17 32.09
C PRO A 121 -16.87 -2.63 32.86
N THR A 122 -16.67 -3.08 34.09
CA THR A 122 -17.79 -3.30 35.00
C THR A 122 -18.36 -1.96 35.46
N THR A 123 -19.67 -1.93 35.75
CA THR A 123 -20.36 -0.71 36.22
C THR A 123 -19.84 -0.15 37.56
N THR A 124 -18.96 -0.90 38.25
CA THR A 124 -18.33 -0.45 39.51
C THR A 124 -17.01 0.27 39.25
N GLU A 125 -16.33 -0.05 38.14
CA GLU A 125 -15.09 0.60 37.71
C GLU A 125 -15.37 1.97 37.13
N ARG A 126 -16.29 2.02 36.17
CA ARG A 126 -16.51 3.20 35.37
C ARG A 126 -17.92 3.21 34.79
N ALA A 127 -18.53 4.39 34.77
CA ALA A 127 -19.89 4.59 34.29
C ALA A 127 -20.07 5.92 33.54
N THR A 128 -18.98 6.61 33.23
CA THR A 128 -18.93 7.87 32.50
C THR A 128 -17.77 7.83 31.52
N GLN A 129 -17.96 8.37 30.33
CA GLN A 129 -16.92 8.47 29.32
C GLN A 129 -15.76 9.38 29.79
N ASN A 130 -14.59 9.20 29.18
CA ASN A 130 -13.43 10.05 29.38
C ASN A 130 -13.35 11.05 28.22
N ARG A 131 -12.34 11.93 28.26
CA ARG A 131 -12.20 12.98 27.26
C ARG A 131 -12.01 12.41 25.84
N MET A 132 -11.25 11.32 25.70
CA MET A 132 -10.96 10.74 24.40
C MET A 132 -12.19 10.09 23.78
N GLU A 133 -12.93 9.30 24.56
CA GLU A 133 -14.20 8.72 24.11
C GLU A 133 -15.19 9.80 23.69
N GLU A 134 -15.35 10.88 24.46
CA GLU A 134 -16.24 11.99 24.08
C GLU A 134 -15.74 12.78 22.85
N GLN A 135 -14.44 12.73 22.57
CA GLN A 135 -13.85 13.44 21.43
C GLN A 135 -13.93 12.62 20.14
N TYR A 136 -13.91 11.29 20.25
CA TYR A 136 -13.79 10.34 19.13
C TYR A 136 -14.94 9.32 19.05
N ASP A 137 -16.01 9.46 19.83
CA ASP A 137 -17.24 8.63 19.72
C ASP A 137 -18.03 8.87 18.42
N GLY A 138 -17.65 9.90 17.66
CA GLY A 138 -18.17 10.22 16.34
C GLY A 138 -19.64 10.67 16.32
N ASP A 139 -20.21 11.05 17.47
CA ASP A 139 -21.58 11.58 17.53
C ASP A 139 -21.66 13.08 17.13
N GLY A 140 -20.50 13.75 17.10
CA GLY A 140 -20.33 15.15 16.71
C GLY A 140 -20.79 16.16 17.78
N VAL A 141 -20.97 15.72 19.02
CA VAL A 141 -21.44 16.51 20.16
C VAL A 141 -20.34 16.55 21.23
N ASN A 142 -19.70 17.71 21.39
CA ASN A 142 -18.82 17.95 22.54
C ASN A 142 -19.66 18.05 23.82
N ASP A 143 -19.98 16.91 24.43
CA ASP A 143 -20.65 16.87 25.70
C ASP A 143 -19.66 17.12 26.84
N ALA A 144 -20.10 17.93 27.80
CA ALA A 144 -19.28 18.18 28.97
C ALA A 144 -19.31 16.91 29.85
N PRO A 145 -18.19 16.47 30.44
CA PRO A 145 -18.16 15.29 31.31
C PRO A 145 -19.28 15.35 32.37
N GLY A 146 -20.25 14.44 32.27
CA GLY A 146 -21.42 14.38 33.14
C GLY A 146 -22.68 15.10 32.63
N ALA A 147 -22.72 15.54 31.37
CA ALA A 147 -23.97 15.76 30.64
C ALA A 147 -24.65 14.39 30.51
N GLY A 148 -25.89 14.29 30.98
CA GLY A 148 -26.60 13.02 31.02
C GLY A 148 -27.13 12.60 29.67
N ASP A 149 -26.28 12.50 28.64
CA ASP A 149 -26.62 11.65 27.52
C ASP A 149 -26.50 10.18 27.96
N ARG A 150 -27.47 9.39 27.53
CA ARG A 150 -27.63 7.98 27.89
C ARG A 150 -27.73 7.13 26.63
N LEU A 151 -27.34 7.68 25.48
CA LEU A 151 -27.43 7.02 24.18
C LEU A 151 -26.09 6.47 23.70
N ASP A 152 -24.97 6.85 24.31
CA ASP A 152 -23.65 6.40 23.89
C ASP A 152 -23.12 5.40 24.93
N LEU A 153 -23.10 4.13 24.51
CA LEU A 153 -22.89 2.95 25.36
C LEU A 153 -21.51 2.32 25.17
N ASP A 154 -20.64 2.92 24.36
CA ASP A 154 -19.35 2.36 23.98
C ASP A 154 -18.28 2.86 24.95
N ILE A 155 -18.40 2.42 26.20
CA ILE A 155 -17.33 2.54 27.19
C ILE A 155 -16.56 1.22 27.19
N GLY A 156 -15.29 1.28 26.82
CA GLY A 156 -14.34 0.16 26.84
C GLY A 156 -13.35 0.21 27.99
N LEU A 157 -12.51 -0.83 28.07
CA LEU A 157 -11.29 -0.78 28.89
C LEU A 157 -10.24 0.07 28.18
N CYS A 158 -9.63 0.97 28.93
CA CYS A 158 -8.57 1.85 28.42
C CYS A 158 -7.23 1.35 28.97
N VAL A 159 -6.12 1.73 28.34
CA VAL A 159 -4.78 1.53 28.92
C VAL A 159 -4.64 2.40 30.17
N ASP A 160 -3.90 1.93 31.18
CA ASP A 160 -3.72 2.69 32.44
C ASP A 160 -2.49 3.59 32.35
N SER A 161 -2.54 4.58 31.44
CA SER A 161 -1.39 5.44 31.16
C SER A 161 -1.35 6.69 32.04
N GLY A 162 -2.51 7.22 32.43
CA GLY A 162 -2.60 8.56 33.04
C GLY A 162 -2.49 9.70 32.02
N ASN A 163 -2.29 9.39 30.73
CA ASN A 163 -2.37 10.32 29.62
C ASN A 163 -3.77 10.24 28.95
N PRO A 164 -4.65 11.25 29.15
CA PRO A 164 -5.98 11.27 28.55
C PRO A 164 -6.00 11.23 27.02
N GLY A 165 -4.89 11.60 26.36
CA GLY A 165 -4.73 11.56 24.90
C GLY A 165 -4.28 10.21 24.34
N GLY A 166 -4.10 9.18 25.18
CA GLY A 166 -3.76 7.83 24.73
C GLY A 166 -4.47 6.71 25.49
N ASP A 167 -5.51 7.03 26.26
CA ASP A 167 -6.20 6.07 27.13
C ASP A 167 -6.95 4.98 26.32
N CYS A 168 -7.73 5.37 25.32
CA CYS A 168 -8.71 4.47 24.70
C CYS A 168 -8.42 4.20 23.21
N GLY A 169 -7.38 4.81 22.68
CA GLY A 169 -6.85 4.55 21.36
C GLY A 169 -5.51 5.23 21.17
N TYR A 170 -5.06 5.25 19.93
CA TYR A 170 -3.80 5.82 19.49
C TYR A 170 -3.99 6.43 18.09
N PHE A 171 -2.97 7.08 17.55
CA PHE A 171 -3.09 7.81 16.28
C PHE A 171 -2.16 7.19 15.26
N LEU A 172 -2.71 6.71 14.15
CA LEU A 172 -1.96 6.15 13.05
C LEU A 172 -1.59 7.24 12.06
N GLU A 173 -0.37 7.16 11.55
CA GLU A 173 0.11 8.06 10.52
C GLU A 173 1.07 7.33 9.56
N GLY A 174 0.80 7.47 8.27
CA GLY A 174 1.69 7.01 7.21
C GLY A 174 2.86 7.96 7.01
N TRP A 175 4.07 7.41 6.90
CA TRP A 175 5.27 8.18 6.60
C TRP A 175 6.12 7.44 5.57
N MET A 176 6.16 7.97 4.34
CA MET A 176 6.92 7.41 3.21
C MET A 176 6.55 5.95 2.92
N GLY A 177 5.26 5.63 2.99
CA GLY A 177 4.71 4.28 2.80
C GLY A 177 4.85 3.35 4.01
N GLY A 178 5.41 3.82 5.13
CA GLY A 178 5.48 3.08 6.39
C GLY A 178 4.32 3.41 7.35
N LYS A 179 3.91 2.45 8.19
CA LYS A 179 2.91 2.62 9.27
C LYS A 179 3.59 3.10 10.55
N TYR A 180 3.21 4.27 11.06
CA TYR A 180 3.69 4.83 12.33
C TYR A 180 2.55 5.16 13.28
N VAL A 181 2.90 5.38 14.55
CA VAL A 181 2.04 5.97 15.57
C VAL A 181 2.49 7.40 15.84
N ALA A 182 1.58 8.35 15.68
CA ALA A 182 1.76 9.74 16.08
C ALA A 182 1.55 9.88 17.60
N LEU A 183 2.58 10.34 18.31
CA LEU A 183 2.55 10.46 19.76
C LEU A 183 1.58 11.56 20.18
N ASP A 184 0.63 11.25 21.05
CA ASP A 184 -0.39 12.19 21.57
C ASP A 184 -1.13 13.03 20.50
N ASN A 185 -1.34 12.46 19.30
CA ASN A 185 -1.89 13.16 18.13
C ASN A 185 -1.00 14.34 17.68
N ASN A 186 0.32 14.16 17.72
CA ASN A 186 1.30 15.07 17.15
C ASN A 186 1.87 14.49 15.84
N ALA A 187 1.47 15.05 14.70
CA ALA A 187 1.90 14.56 13.39
C ALA A 187 3.41 14.60 13.14
N ASP A 188 4.11 15.48 13.86
CA ASP A 188 5.55 15.70 13.76
C ASP A 188 6.38 14.84 14.72
N GLU A 189 5.75 13.93 15.48
CA GLU A 189 6.41 13.05 16.43
C GLU A 189 5.92 11.60 16.25
N LEU A 190 6.69 10.78 15.53
CA LEU A 190 6.29 9.45 15.09
C LEU A 190 7.11 8.34 15.77
N CYS A 191 6.48 7.20 16.04
CA CYS A 191 7.13 5.96 16.48
C CYS A 191 6.67 4.77 15.63
N GLU A 192 7.55 3.80 15.39
CA GLU A 192 7.17 2.57 14.68
C GLU A 192 6.21 1.73 15.54
N LEU A 193 5.16 1.19 14.92
CA LEU A 193 4.28 0.22 15.56
C LEU A 193 4.89 -1.18 15.45
N LEU A 194 5.37 -1.73 16.58
CA LEU A 194 6.07 -3.01 16.60
C LEU A 194 5.13 -4.20 16.75
N VAL A 195 4.11 -4.08 17.60
CA VAL A 195 3.12 -5.13 17.83
C VAL A 195 1.75 -4.51 18.01
N GLU A 196 0.79 -5.06 17.28
CA GLU A 196 -0.63 -4.86 17.47
C GLU A 196 -1.32 -6.22 17.38
N PHE A 197 -2.16 -6.53 18.35
CA PHE A 197 -2.98 -7.74 18.35
C PHE A 197 -4.38 -7.38 17.92
N GLU A 198 -4.88 -8.15 16.96
CA GLU A 198 -6.24 -8.04 16.46
C GLU A 198 -7.19 -8.96 17.26
N ASP A 199 -8.50 -8.72 17.15
CA ASP A 199 -9.63 -9.57 17.54
C ASP A 199 -9.32 -10.74 18.52
N ASP A 200 -8.88 -11.89 17.98
CA ASP A 200 -8.72 -13.15 18.70
C ASP A 200 -7.26 -13.56 18.95
N ASP A 201 -6.31 -12.67 18.65
CA ASP A 201 -4.89 -12.91 18.82
C ASP A 201 -4.54 -13.16 20.30
N LYS A 202 -3.84 -14.28 20.50
CA LYS A 202 -3.47 -14.78 21.82
C LYS A 202 -2.04 -15.26 21.83
N LYS A 203 -1.28 -14.79 22.83
CA LYS A 203 0.02 -15.37 23.17
C LYS A 203 -0.09 -16.15 24.47
N THR A 204 0.46 -17.37 24.49
CA THR A 204 0.63 -18.15 25.73
C THR A 204 2.09 -18.14 26.14
N LEU A 205 2.38 -17.79 27.39
CA LEU A 205 3.73 -17.73 27.97
C LEU A 205 3.82 -18.68 29.17
N ALA A 206 4.83 -19.55 29.16
CA ALA A 206 5.19 -20.33 30.34
C ALA A 206 5.94 -19.49 31.38
N THR A 207 5.90 -19.93 32.64
CA THR A 207 6.66 -19.25 33.70
C THR A 207 8.15 -19.18 33.36
N GLY A 208 8.69 -17.97 33.27
CA GLY A 208 10.09 -17.68 32.92
C GLY A 208 10.41 -17.73 31.43
N GLU A 209 9.43 -17.98 30.56
CA GLU A 209 9.56 -17.83 29.12
C GLU A 209 9.72 -16.36 28.75
N GLU A 210 10.64 -16.09 27.82
CA GLU A 210 10.87 -14.76 27.25
C GLU A 210 10.30 -14.75 25.84
N TRP A 211 9.40 -13.81 25.57
CA TRP A 211 8.85 -13.55 24.27
C TRP A 211 9.47 -12.28 23.70
N ASP A 212 10.24 -12.46 22.64
CA ASP A 212 10.77 -11.37 21.82
C ASP A 212 9.62 -10.70 21.05
N LEU A 213 9.45 -9.40 21.30
CA LEU A 213 8.40 -8.56 20.72
C LEU A 213 8.92 -7.75 19.52
N GLY A 214 10.21 -7.82 19.17
CA GLY A 214 10.82 -6.93 18.18
C GLY A 214 11.38 -5.65 18.81
N GLY A 215 12.17 -4.89 18.03
CA GLY A 215 12.79 -3.64 18.51
C GLY A 215 13.70 -3.79 19.74
N GLY A 216 14.13 -5.02 20.08
CA GLY A 216 14.86 -5.31 21.32
C GLY A 216 13.97 -5.40 22.58
N PHE A 217 12.65 -5.27 22.45
CA PHE A 217 11.69 -5.47 23.53
C PHE A 217 11.42 -6.96 23.78
N ALA A 218 11.23 -7.33 25.04
CA ALA A 218 10.79 -8.66 25.40
C ALA A 218 9.91 -8.68 26.66
N LEU A 219 8.85 -9.49 26.62
CA LEU A 219 7.98 -9.74 27.78
C LEU A 219 8.30 -11.10 28.41
N VAL A 220 8.44 -11.12 29.74
CA VAL A 220 8.67 -12.34 30.51
C VAL A 220 7.58 -12.53 31.55
N ALA A 221 6.92 -13.69 31.56
CA ALA A 221 6.04 -14.12 32.65
C ALA A 221 6.90 -14.63 33.82
N ASN A 222 7.52 -13.72 34.57
CA ASN A 222 8.54 -14.02 35.60
C ASN A 222 8.03 -14.99 36.67
N ARG A 223 6.80 -14.81 37.16
CA ARG A 223 6.11 -15.75 38.07
C ARG A 223 4.61 -15.77 37.84
N ILE A 224 4.00 -16.94 37.99
CA ILE A 224 2.54 -17.11 37.91
C ILE A 224 2.05 -17.79 39.20
N ASP A 225 1.21 -17.09 39.95
CA ASP A 225 0.55 -17.57 41.17
C ASP A 225 -0.93 -17.86 40.90
N LEU A 226 -1.24 -19.13 40.63
CA LEU A 226 -2.60 -19.60 40.38
C LEU A 226 -3.50 -19.57 41.63
N GLU A 227 -2.94 -19.53 42.84
CA GLU A 227 -3.74 -19.47 44.08
C GLU A 227 -4.00 -18.02 44.51
N GLY A 228 -3.06 -17.13 44.21
CA GLY A 228 -3.16 -15.70 44.45
C GLY A 228 -3.82 -14.91 43.31
N ASP A 229 -4.22 -15.59 42.24
CA ASP A 229 -4.79 -15.02 41.02
C ASP A 229 -3.92 -13.89 40.43
N LYS A 230 -2.60 -14.09 40.35
CA LYS A 230 -1.64 -13.06 39.89
C LYS A 230 -0.56 -13.59 38.97
N VAL A 231 -0.09 -12.72 38.08
CA VAL A 231 1.12 -12.88 37.29
C VAL A 231 2.06 -11.72 37.58
N TRP A 232 3.36 -11.99 37.64
CA TRP A 232 4.39 -10.96 37.70
C TRP A 232 5.10 -10.92 36.36
N PHE A 233 4.89 -9.84 35.61
CA PHE A 233 5.56 -9.59 34.35
C PHE A 233 6.87 -8.83 34.55
N LEU A 234 7.76 -8.99 33.58
CA LEU A 234 8.99 -8.24 33.44
C LEU A 234 9.11 -7.84 31.98
N LEU A 235 9.02 -6.55 31.70
CA LEU A 235 9.29 -5.96 30.39
C LEU A 235 10.76 -5.60 30.30
N LYS A 236 11.39 -5.90 29.17
CA LYS A 236 12.81 -5.63 28.92
C LYS A 236 13.00 -4.87 27.63
N LYS A 237 14.08 -4.08 27.57
CA LYS A 237 14.70 -3.55 26.34
C LYS A 237 16.17 -3.94 26.33
N ASP A 238 16.66 -4.51 25.24
CA ASP A 238 18.05 -4.95 25.06
C ASP A 238 18.56 -5.87 26.18
N GLY A 239 17.67 -6.76 26.64
CA GLY A 239 17.95 -7.72 27.72
C GLY A 239 18.06 -7.11 29.13
N LYS A 240 17.81 -5.81 29.29
CA LYS A 240 17.74 -5.14 30.60
C LYS A 240 16.28 -4.94 30.99
N GLU A 241 16.01 -5.06 32.28
CA GLU A 241 14.70 -4.70 32.85
C GLU A 241 14.40 -3.22 32.55
N LEU A 242 13.28 -3.02 31.86
CA LEU A 242 12.70 -1.71 31.59
C LEU A 242 11.63 -1.41 32.64
N ASP A 243 10.72 -2.36 32.85
CA ASP A 243 9.63 -2.26 33.81
C ASP A 243 9.16 -3.64 34.33
N ASN A 244 8.40 -3.68 35.42
CA ASN A 244 7.80 -4.90 35.95
C ASN A 244 6.48 -4.60 36.69
N GLU A 245 5.47 -5.45 36.51
CA GLU A 245 4.15 -5.26 37.13
C GLU A 245 3.55 -6.58 37.63
N VAL A 246 2.78 -6.52 38.72
CA VAL A 246 2.01 -7.64 39.26
C VAL A 246 0.54 -7.48 38.90
N THR A 247 0.14 -8.13 37.81
CA THR A 247 -1.19 -8.02 37.21
C THR A 247 -2.14 -9.09 37.74
N SER A 248 -3.43 -8.74 37.88
CA SER A 248 -4.47 -9.69 38.25
C SER A 248 -4.77 -10.67 37.12
N THR A 249 -5.14 -11.89 37.48
CA THR A 249 -5.46 -12.98 36.54
C THR A 249 -6.79 -13.66 36.85
N GLY A 250 -7.41 -13.30 37.98
CA GLY A 250 -8.68 -13.84 38.42
C GLY A 250 -9.86 -12.99 37.94
N GLU A 251 -11.07 -13.46 38.25
CA GLU A 251 -12.29 -12.65 38.15
C GLU A 251 -12.25 -11.55 39.24
N SER A 252 -11.44 -10.51 39.02
CA SER A 252 -11.50 -9.30 39.83
C SER A 252 -12.88 -8.66 39.69
N THR A 253 -13.30 -7.91 40.70
CA THR A 253 -14.45 -6.99 40.57
C THR A 253 -14.16 -5.88 39.56
N ALA A 254 -12.90 -5.65 39.22
CA ALA A 254 -12.44 -4.69 38.23
C ALA A 254 -11.64 -5.41 37.12
N ARG A 255 -12.18 -5.46 35.90
CA ARG A 255 -11.48 -6.00 34.73
C ARG A 255 -10.20 -5.21 34.38
N GLN A 256 -10.14 -3.93 34.73
CA GLN A 256 -8.97 -3.05 34.58
C GLN A 256 -7.72 -3.61 35.28
N ASP A 257 -7.89 -4.32 36.41
CA ASP A 257 -6.76 -4.91 37.16
C ASP A 257 -5.98 -5.97 36.36
N ARG A 258 -6.52 -6.40 35.21
CA ARG A 258 -5.94 -7.40 34.31
C ARG A 258 -5.14 -6.78 33.16
N VAL A 259 -5.13 -5.44 33.07
CA VAL A 259 -4.34 -4.68 32.09
C VAL A 259 -2.97 -4.39 32.71
N TYR A 260 -1.92 -4.65 31.96
CA TYR A 260 -0.58 -4.17 32.27
C TYR A 260 -0.22 -3.12 31.22
N THR A 261 0.05 -1.89 31.67
CA THR A 261 0.51 -0.79 30.81
C THR A 261 1.86 -0.29 31.33
N TYR A 262 2.80 -0.08 30.41
CA TYR A 262 4.05 0.62 30.65
C TYR A 262 4.02 1.95 29.89
N THR A 263 4.30 3.04 30.61
CA THR A 263 4.41 4.38 30.04
C THR A 263 5.84 4.91 30.09
N ALA A 264 6.15 5.81 29.16
CA ALA A 264 7.43 6.52 29.12
C ALA A 264 7.22 7.99 28.74
N ASP A 265 8.16 8.85 29.17
CA ASP A 265 8.27 10.22 28.69
C ASP A 265 9.16 10.23 27.44
N ILE A 266 8.54 10.27 26.26
CA ILE A 266 9.21 10.20 24.94
C ILE A 266 8.64 11.27 24.00
N GLY A 267 9.46 11.76 23.06
CA GLY A 267 9.01 12.76 22.09
C GLY A 267 8.53 14.06 22.73
N ASN A 268 9.17 14.51 23.83
CA ASN A 268 8.71 15.67 24.62
C ASN A 268 7.30 15.57 25.23
N GLU A 269 6.64 14.42 25.11
CA GLU A 269 5.36 14.12 25.74
C GLU A 269 5.55 13.27 27.01
N GLU A 270 4.61 13.40 27.94
CA GLU A 270 4.64 12.72 29.25
C GLU A 270 3.66 11.53 29.25
N ASP A 271 4.00 10.47 30.00
CA ASP A 271 3.10 9.34 30.26
C ASP A 271 2.55 8.63 28.99
N ILE A 272 3.35 8.58 27.91
CA ILE A 272 2.96 7.90 26.65
C ILE A 272 2.86 6.39 26.87
N PRO A 273 1.72 5.73 26.56
CA PRO A 273 1.60 4.28 26.62
C PRO A 273 2.45 3.62 25.53
N VAL A 274 3.61 3.08 25.92
CA VAL A 274 4.56 2.41 25.01
C VAL A 274 4.20 0.93 24.85
N PHE A 275 3.78 0.27 25.94
CA PHE A 275 3.40 -1.13 25.92
C PHE A 275 2.12 -1.36 26.71
N SER A 276 1.23 -2.20 26.20
CA SER A 276 0.07 -2.68 26.94
C SER A 276 -0.25 -4.14 26.62
N CYS A 277 -0.81 -4.86 27.58
CA CYS A 277 -1.44 -6.16 27.32
C CYS A 277 -2.53 -6.49 28.34
N TYR A 278 -3.47 -7.35 27.93
CA TYR A 278 -4.53 -7.88 28.78
C TYR A 278 -4.27 -9.33 29.16
N VAL A 279 -4.35 -9.67 30.45
CA VAL A 279 -4.26 -11.07 30.90
C VAL A 279 -5.60 -11.77 30.74
N ASP A 280 -5.75 -12.61 29.71
CA ASP A 280 -6.99 -13.33 29.40
C ASP A 280 -7.20 -14.57 30.28
N ALA A 281 -6.15 -15.35 30.55
CA ALA A 281 -6.28 -16.53 31.39
C ALA A 281 -4.96 -16.97 32.02
N VAL A 282 -5.06 -17.71 33.13
CA VAL A 282 -3.95 -18.50 33.68
C VAL A 282 -4.38 -19.93 33.94
N TYR A 283 -3.52 -20.88 33.59
CA TYR A 283 -3.80 -22.30 33.80
C TYR A 283 -2.50 -23.10 33.88
N ARG A 284 -2.62 -24.40 34.13
CA ARG A 284 -1.48 -25.31 34.17
C ARG A 284 -1.45 -26.15 32.90
N GLU A 285 -0.32 -26.11 32.22
CA GLU A 285 -0.02 -26.91 31.03
C GLU A 285 1.25 -27.73 31.28
N ASN A 286 1.18 -29.06 31.11
CA ASN A 286 2.33 -29.96 31.26
C ASN A 286 3.19 -29.73 32.52
N ASP A 287 2.53 -29.60 33.69
CA ASP A 287 3.14 -29.29 34.99
C ASP A 287 3.80 -27.89 35.13
N THR A 288 3.59 -27.00 34.15
CA THR A 288 4.05 -25.61 34.17
C THR A 288 2.86 -24.66 34.26
N ASN A 289 2.96 -23.60 35.06
CA ASN A 289 1.96 -22.56 35.05
C ASN A 289 2.19 -21.68 33.81
N VAL A 290 1.13 -21.39 33.06
CA VAL A 290 1.14 -20.56 31.87
C VAL A 290 0.14 -19.41 32.02
N VAL A 291 0.41 -18.30 31.34
CA VAL A 291 -0.48 -17.15 31.20
C VAL A 291 -0.78 -16.93 29.73
N GLN A 292 -2.03 -16.65 29.41
CA GLN A 292 -2.46 -16.21 28.09
C GLN A 292 -2.71 -14.70 28.13
N VAL A 293 -2.13 -13.98 27.18
CA VAL A 293 -2.31 -12.54 26.98
C VAL A 293 -2.98 -12.27 25.64
N MET A 294 -3.77 -11.20 25.59
CA MET A 294 -4.50 -10.67 24.43
C MET A 294 -4.29 -9.15 24.36
N TYR A 295 -4.69 -8.54 23.24
CA TYR A 295 -4.66 -7.09 23.02
C TYR A 295 -3.30 -6.49 23.37
N VAL A 296 -2.23 -7.14 22.88
CA VAL A 296 -0.87 -6.66 23.04
C VAL A 296 -0.65 -5.50 22.08
N PHE A 297 -0.22 -4.37 22.61
CA PHE A 297 0.16 -3.18 21.86
C PHE A 297 1.58 -2.80 22.25
N LEU A 298 2.42 -2.48 21.27
CA LEU A 298 3.79 -2.01 21.47
C LEU A 298 4.19 -1.04 20.35
N ILE A 299 4.61 0.16 20.73
CA ILE A 299 5.37 1.07 19.87
C ILE A 299 6.85 1.02 20.24
N ASP A 300 7.73 1.40 19.31
CA ASP A 300 9.14 1.60 19.63
C ASP A 300 9.34 2.82 20.56
N ASP A 301 10.51 2.90 21.20
CA ASP A 301 10.94 4.04 22.02
C ASP A 301 11.93 4.97 21.28
N ASP A 302 12.16 4.71 19.98
CA ASP A 302 12.92 5.58 19.07
C ASP A 302 11.95 6.52 18.34
N VAL A 303 11.99 7.80 18.71
CA VAL A 303 11.08 8.82 18.18
C VAL A 303 11.68 9.49 16.96
N LEU A 304 10.94 9.48 15.87
CA LEU A 304 11.18 10.33 14.71
C LEU A 304 10.52 11.70 14.94
N GLU A 305 11.34 12.71 15.23
CA GLU A 305 10.92 14.11 15.34
C GLU A 305 11.13 14.81 13.99
N ILE A 306 10.08 15.45 13.47
CA ILE A 306 10.09 16.14 12.17
C ILE A 306 10.03 17.64 12.41
N GLU A 307 11.05 18.37 11.99
CA GLU A 307 11.10 19.82 12.15
C GLU A 307 10.88 20.56 10.83
N THR A 308 10.31 21.77 10.91
CA THR A 308 10.23 22.65 9.74
C THR A 308 11.64 22.96 9.23
N SER A 309 11.85 22.86 7.92
CA SER A 309 13.15 22.94 7.22
C SER A 309 14.01 21.67 7.26
N ASP A 310 13.53 20.56 7.81
CA ASP A 310 14.15 19.26 7.55
C ASP A 310 14.03 18.91 6.06
N THR A 311 15.04 18.22 5.53
CA THR A 311 15.13 17.83 4.13
C THR A 311 15.17 16.31 3.99
N TYR A 312 14.29 15.78 3.15
CA TYR A 312 14.19 14.37 2.79
C TYR A 312 14.28 14.23 1.27
N GLY A 313 15.45 13.86 0.76
CA GLY A 313 15.68 13.76 -0.68
C GLY A 313 15.55 15.12 -1.38
N ALA A 314 14.61 15.23 -2.31
CA ALA A 314 14.25 16.46 -3.02
C ALA A 314 13.18 17.30 -2.30
N MET A 315 12.69 16.84 -1.13
CA MET A 315 11.54 17.42 -0.43
C MET A 315 11.97 18.09 0.88
N ASP A 316 11.48 19.31 1.12
CA ASP A 316 11.71 20.07 2.35
C ASP A 316 10.41 20.22 3.16
N VAL A 317 10.50 20.06 4.47
CA VAL A 317 9.36 20.23 5.39
C VAL A 317 8.96 21.70 5.49
N LYS A 318 7.77 22.01 4.99
CA LYS A 318 7.14 23.34 5.04
C LYS A 318 6.26 23.55 6.25
N THR A 319 5.60 22.49 6.70
CA THR A 319 4.78 22.47 7.90
C THR A 319 5.15 21.24 8.70
N ALA A 320 5.51 21.45 9.96
CA ALA A 320 5.53 20.43 11.00
C ALA A 320 4.67 20.97 12.14
N SER A 321 3.63 20.22 12.50
CA SER A 321 2.69 20.60 13.54
C SER A 321 1.93 19.38 14.00
N SER A 322 1.26 19.48 15.15
CA SER A 322 0.49 18.36 15.68
C SER A 322 -0.63 17.86 14.75
N THR A 323 -1.12 18.68 13.82
CA THR A 323 -2.26 18.32 12.95
C THR A 323 -1.89 17.86 11.55
N GLU A 324 -0.71 18.20 11.06
CA GLU A 324 -0.25 17.82 9.72
C GLU A 324 1.26 18.04 9.55
N VAL A 325 1.85 17.22 8.70
CA VAL A 325 3.17 17.43 8.11
C VAL A 325 3.03 17.63 6.59
N VAL A 326 3.70 18.65 6.06
CA VAL A 326 3.67 19.01 4.63
C VAL A 326 5.08 19.22 4.13
N LEU A 327 5.45 18.50 3.08
CA LEU A 327 6.72 18.65 2.39
C LEU A 327 6.50 19.15 0.96
N THR A 328 7.41 20.00 0.46
CA THR A 328 7.42 20.43 -0.94
C THR A 328 8.82 20.37 -1.53
N ASN A 329 8.94 20.26 -2.85
CA ASN A 329 10.23 20.38 -3.54
C ASN A 329 10.69 21.85 -3.61
N ASP A 330 11.09 22.41 -2.48
CA ASP A 330 11.57 23.79 -2.37
C ASP A 330 12.99 23.95 -2.88
N GLU A 331 13.26 25.07 -3.55
CA GLU A 331 14.53 25.39 -4.21
C GLU A 331 15.09 24.24 -5.10
N THR A 332 14.23 23.28 -5.48
CA THR A 332 14.60 22.02 -6.15
C THR A 332 13.58 21.67 -7.22
N THR A 333 14.06 21.45 -8.44
CA THR A 333 13.26 20.89 -9.54
C THR A 333 13.58 19.41 -9.73
N ILE A 334 12.62 18.62 -10.23
CA ILE A 334 12.82 17.19 -10.51
C ILE A 334 12.65 16.96 -12.02
N ASP A 335 13.64 16.36 -12.67
CA ASP A 335 13.67 16.19 -14.13
C ASP A 335 13.22 14.78 -14.52
N LEU A 336 12.01 14.65 -15.06
CA LEU A 336 11.43 13.38 -15.53
C LEU A 336 11.96 13.02 -16.94
N GLY A 337 13.28 12.97 -17.08
CA GLY A 337 13.96 12.51 -18.30
C GLY A 337 13.47 11.14 -18.75
N THR A 338 13.70 10.78 -20.01
CA THR A 338 13.36 9.43 -20.50
C THR A 338 14.28 8.38 -19.88
N ASP A 339 13.74 7.18 -19.61
CA ASP A 339 14.47 6.07 -18.99
C ASP A 339 15.19 6.47 -17.68
N THR A 340 14.45 7.09 -16.76
CA THR A 340 15.02 7.50 -15.47
C THR A 340 14.23 6.99 -14.27
N LYS A 341 14.99 6.77 -13.19
CA LYS A 341 14.48 6.54 -11.84
C LYS A 341 14.88 7.72 -10.96
N GLU A 342 14.00 8.70 -10.83
CA GLU A 342 14.27 9.95 -10.15
C GLU A 342 13.85 9.93 -8.68
N PRO A 343 14.76 10.18 -7.72
CA PRO A 343 14.43 10.15 -6.30
C PRO A 343 13.51 11.30 -5.90
N ILE A 344 12.49 10.98 -5.09
CA ILE A 344 11.61 11.96 -4.45
C ILE A 344 12.09 12.18 -3.01
N MET A 345 11.88 11.20 -2.14
CA MET A 345 12.23 11.22 -0.73
C MET A 345 12.26 9.79 -0.17
N GLY A 346 13.12 9.52 0.82
CA GLY A 346 13.20 8.18 1.42
C GLY A 346 13.44 7.09 0.37
N ASN A 347 12.53 6.12 0.30
CA ASN A 347 12.49 5.05 -0.70
C ASN A 347 11.45 5.29 -1.82
N MET A 348 11.00 6.53 -2.00
CA MET A 348 10.05 6.94 -3.04
C MET A 348 10.75 7.58 -4.24
N TYR A 349 10.32 7.20 -5.44
CA TYR A 349 10.92 7.63 -6.70
C TYR A 349 9.83 7.83 -7.77
N PHE A 350 10.12 8.60 -8.80
CA PHE A 350 9.43 8.51 -10.09
C PHE A 350 10.19 7.56 -11.02
N VAL A 351 9.47 6.75 -11.78
CA VAL A 351 10.02 5.98 -12.90
C VAL A 351 9.37 6.49 -14.17
N THR A 352 10.17 6.75 -15.20
CA THR A 352 9.77 7.35 -16.47
C THR A 352 10.07 6.41 -17.63
N ALA A 353 9.17 6.38 -18.62
CA ALA A 353 9.34 5.59 -19.82
C ALA A 353 10.48 6.10 -20.72
N ASP A 354 11.13 5.22 -21.46
CA ASP A 354 11.91 5.54 -22.65
C ASP A 354 11.00 5.85 -23.85
N ASP A 355 10.16 6.88 -23.71
CA ASP A 355 9.19 7.28 -24.74
C ASP A 355 9.37 8.78 -25.08
N ASP A 356 9.79 9.06 -26.32
CA ASP A 356 9.88 10.43 -26.86
C ASP A 356 8.53 10.97 -27.37
N CYS A 357 7.53 10.10 -27.52
CA CYS A 357 6.18 10.43 -27.98
C CYS A 357 5.21 10.72 -26.82
N ALA A 358 5.59 10.44 -25.57
CA ALA A 358 4.81 10.79 -24.38
C ALA A 358 5.71 11.06 -23.16
N ILE A 359 5.21 11.85 -22.19
CA ILE A 359 5.76 11.87 -20.84
C ILE A 359 4.93 10.86 -20.04
N ARG A 360 5.42 9.62 -19.94
CA ARG A 360 4.76 8.54 -19.18
C ARG A 360 5.58 8.21 -17.94
N PHE A 361 4.95 8.25 -16.78
CA PHE A 361 5.63 8.02 -15.51
C PHE A 361 4.68 7.63 -14.39
N TYR A 362 5.23 7.11 -13.29
CA TYR A 362 4.49 6.86 -12.05
C TYR A 362 5.39 7.02 -10.82
N PRO A 363 4.83 7.35 -9.64
CA PRO A 363 5.56 7.22 -8.39
C PRO A 363 5.63 5.75 -7.97
N MET A 364 6.69 5.36 -7.29
CA MET A 364 6.83 4.04 -6.67
C MET A 364 7.46 4.11 -5.28
N VAL A 365 7.27 3.03 -4.51
CA VAL A 365 8.02 2.70 -3.29
C VAL A 365 8.91 1.49 -3.57
N GLU A 366 10.20 1.58 -3.21
CA GLU A 366 11.17 0.49 -3.39
C GLU A 366 11.44 -0.21 -2.06
N TYR A 367 11.32 -1.54 -2.06
CA TYR A 367 11.72 -2.41 -0.96
C TYR A 367 12.94 -3.23 -1.36
N THR A 368 13.99 -3.11 -0.55
CA THR A 368 15.28 -3.78 -0.80
C THR A 368 15.58 -4.89 0.21
N GLU A 369 14.87 -4.90 1.34
CA GLU A 369 15.00 -5.92 2.35
C GLU A 369 14.22 -7.18 1.97
N PRO A 370 14.66 -8.36 2.40
CA PRO A 370 13.93 -9.59 2.16
C PRO A 370 12.72 -9.67 3.09
N GLY A 371 11.57 -9.99 2.52
CA GLY A 371 10.32 -9.98 3.26
C GLY A 371 9.18 -10.51 2.43
N THR A 372 8.02 -10.62 3.07
CA THR A 372 6.74 -10.76 2.36
C THR A 372 6.10 -9.39 2.34
N TYR A 373 5.87 -8.87 1.14
CA TYR A 373 5.27 -7.56 0.93
C TYR A 373 3.91 -7.73 0.28
N GLU A 374 2.97 -6.90 0.69
CA GLU A 374 1.66 -6.80 0.06
C GLU A 374 1.73 -5.81 -1.11
N VAL A 375 1.31 -6.26 -2.29
CA VAL A 375 1.05 -5.38 -3.43
C VAL A 375 -0.44 -5.38 -3.67
N ARG A 376 -1.06 -4.20 -3.59
CA ARG A 376 -2.51 -4.03 -3.78
C ARG A 376 -2.87 -3.37 -5.11
N GLY A 377 -4.10 -3.58 -5.56
CA GLY A 377 -4.73 -2.79 -6.60
C GLY A 377 -5.48 -1.58 -6.05
N THR A 378 -6.00 -0.77 -6.96
CA THR A 378 -6.90 0.33 -6.64
C THR A 378 -8.11 -0.17 -5.87
N ILE A 379 -8.61 0.65 -4.95
CA ILE A 379 -9.65 0.23 -4.04
C ILE A 379 -11.03 0.46 -4.66
N ALA A 380 -11.88 -0.56 -4.63
CA ALA A 380 -13.30 -0.43 -4.94
C ALA A 380 -14.10 -0.37 -3.64
N GLU A 381 -14.81 0.75 -3.44
CA GLU A 381 -15.63 1.00 -2.26
C GLU A 381 -17.13 0.84 -2.59
N LEU A 382 -17.82 -0.04 -1.86
CA LEU A 382 -19.28 -0.12 -1.86
C LEU A 382 -19.81 0.28 -0.48
N ASP A 383 -20.80 1.17 -0.49
CA ASP A 383 -21.40 1.76 0.71
C ASP A 383 -22.90 2.02 0.52
N GLY A 384 -23.55 2.61 1.52
CA GLY A 384 -24.98 2.92 1.43
C GLY A 384 -25.35 4.00 0.38
N VAL A 385 -24.35 4.67 -0.22
CA VAL A 385 -24.55 5.64 -1.32
C VAL A 385 -24.38 4.95 -2.67
N THR A 386 -23.40 4.05 -2.77
CA THR A 386 -23.02 3.28 -3.95
C THR A 386 -23.03 1.79 -3.60
N PRO A 387 -24.22 1.18 -3.44
CA PRO A 387 -24.33 -0.15 -2.84
C PRO A 387 -23.92 -1.28 -3.78
N THR A 388 -23.86 -1.04 -5.08
CA THR A 388 -23.51 -2.03 -6.10
C THR A 388 -22.43 -1.46 -7.02
N LEU A 389 -21.72 -2.34 -7.76
CA LEU A 389 -20.63 -1.92 -8.64
C LEU A 389 -21.07 -0.96 -9.75
N GLY A 390 -22.31 -1.11 -10.26
CA GLY A 390 -22.91 -0.30 -11.32
C GLY A 390 -22.31 -0.52 -12.72
N VAL A 391 -21.00 -0.78 -12.80
CA VAL A 391 -20.22 -1.16 -13.99
C VAL A 391 -19.19 -2.22 -13.60
N ASP A 392 -18.74 -3.02 -14.56
CA ASP A 392 -17.74 -4.04 -14.31
C ASP A 392 -16.49 -3.39 -13.68
N ARG A 393 -16.02 -3.98 -12.59
CA ARG A 393 -14.79 -3.55 -11.93
C ARG A 393 -13.63 -4.30 -12.57
N VAL A 394 -12.74 -3.57 -13.22
CA VAL A 394 -11.57 -4.13 -13.90
C VAL A 394 -10.32 -3.62 -13.18
N TRP A 395 -9.49 -4.55 -12.75
CA TRP A 395 -8.09 -4.30 -12.42
C TRP A 395 -7.24 -4.74 -13.62
N ASP A 396 -6.31 -3.89 -14.01
CA ASP A 396 -5.33 -4.04 -15.09
C ASP A 396 -3.99 -3.44 -14.63
N TYR A 397 -2.96 -3.42 -15.49
CA TYR A 397 -1.66 -2.81 -15.17
C TYR A 397 -1.77 -1.36 -14.63
N SER A 398 -2.72 -0.62 -15.21
CA SER A 398 -3.37 0.61 -14.77
C SER A 398 -3.50 0.84 -13.29
N THR A 399 -4.13 -0.17 -12.71
CA THR A 399 -4.89 -0.08 -11.48
C THR A 399 -4.52 -1.22 -10.54
N PHE A 400 -3.56 -2.07 -10.90
CA PHE A 400 -2.97 -3.08 -10.03
C PHE A 400 -1.47 -3.21 -10.29
N ALA A 401 -0.68 -2.72 -9.34
CA ALA A 401 0.78 -2.74 -9.38
C ALA A 401 1.38 -4.15 -9.46
N GLY A 402 0.60 -5.19 -9.08
CA GLY A 402 1.05 -6.57 -9.18
C GLY A 402 1.04 -7.11 -10.61
N PHE A 403 0.26 -6.55 -11.55
CA PHE A 403 0.31 -7.02 -12.93
C PHE A 403 1.55 -6.53 -13.65
N TRP A 404 2.08 -7.39 -14.53
CA TRP A 404 3.20 -7.05 -15.37
C TRP A 404 2.84 -5.89 -16.31
N TYR A 405 3.81 -5.03 -16.54
CA TYR A 405 3.67 -3.84 -17.37
C TYR A 405 5.03 -3.48 -17.95
N ASP A 406 5.09 -3.28 -19.26
CA ASP A 406 6.22 -2.63 -19.91
C ASP A 406 5.93 -1.13 -19.99
N LEU A 407 6.72 -0.34 -19.27
CA LEU A 407 6.54 1.11 -19.20
C LEU A 407 6.96 1.80 -20.50
N ASP A 408 7.95 1.27 -21.20
CA ASP A 408 8.57 1.89 -22.37
C ASP A 408 7.65 1.71 -23.58
N ASP A 409 7.26 0.46 -23.85
CA ASP A 409 6.40 0.09 -24.97
C ASP A 409 4.90 0.26 -24.66
N ASN A 410 4.55 0.60 -23.42
CA ASN A 410 3.17 0.70 -22.92
C ASN A 410 2.37 -0.60 -23.10
N LEU A 411 3.00 -1.75 -22.81
CA LEU A 411 2.40 -3.07 -23.05
C LEU A 411 1.69 -3.61 -21.82
N GLU A 412 0.46 -4.05 -22.04
CA GLU A 412 -0.42 -4.62 -21.04
C GLU A 412 -0.95 -5.98 -21.51
N MET A 413 -1.01 -6.96 -20.61
CA MET A 413 -1.49 -8.30 -20.97
C MET A 413 -2.52 -8.86 -20.00
N GLU A 414 -2.56 -8.39 -18.74
CA GLU A 414 -3.40 -8.98 -17.69
C GLU A 414 -4.57 -8.09 -17.29
N SER A 415 -5.70 -8.73 -17.00
CA SER A 415 -6.81 -8.08 -16.29
C SER A 415 -7.53 -9.05 -15.36
N LEU A 416 -8.03 -8.53 -14.24
CA LEU A 416 -8.99 -9.20 -13.37
C LEU A 416 -10.27 -8.39 -13.32
N THR A 417 -11.38 -9.01 -13.70
CA THR A 417 -12.70 -8.37 -13.74
C THR A 417 -13.65 -9.01 -12.75
N ILE A 418 -14.37 -8.20 -12.00
CA ILE A 418 -15.63 -8.56 -11.36
C ILE A 418 -16.76 -7.92 -12.17
N LEU A 419 -17.59 -8.74 -12.81
CA LEU A 419 -18.75 -8.25 -13.57
C LEU A 419 -19.76 -7.59 -12.64
N ALA A 420 -20.36 -6.46 -13.01
CA ALA A 420 -21.36 -5.81 -12.16
C ALA A 420 -22.59 -6.68 -11.89
N THR A 421 -22.99 -7.48 -12.88
CA THR A 421 -24.21 -8.30 -12.82
C THR A 421 -23.96 -9.73 -13.30
N VAL A 422 -24.77 -10.65 -12.80
CA VAL A 422 -24.71 -12.08 -13.13
C VAL A 422 -25.05 -12.31 -14.61
N PRO A 423 -24.19 -13.01 -15.39
CA PRO A 423 -24.38 -13.17 -16.82
C PRO A 423 -25.58 -14.07 -17.17
N SER A 424 -26.07 -13.92 -18.41
CA SER A 424 -27.18 -14.75 -18.90
C SER A 424 -26.79 -16.23 -18.98
N GLY A 425 -27.55 -17.10 -18.31
CA GLY A 425 -27.29 -18.54 -18.29
C GLY A 425 -27.16 -19.12 -16.89
N GLU A 426 -26.84 -18.26 -15.91
CA GLU A 426 -26.72 -18.63 -14.51
C GLU A 426 -28.04 -18.55 -13.74
N THR A 427 -28.08 -19.18 -12.56
CA THR A 427 -29.15 -18.96 -11.59
C THR A 427 -28.99 -17.54 -11.05
N ASN A 428 -30.01 -16.69 -11.23
CA ASN A 428 -30.04 -15.26 -10.86
C ASN A 428 -29.43 -14.28 -11.89
N ALA A 429 -29.37 -14.67 -13.17
CA ALA A 429 -28.95 -13.77 -14.25
C ALA A 429 -29.63 -12.38 -14.20
N GLY A 430 -28.82 -11.33 -14.21
CA GLY A 430 -29.24 -9.93 -14.12
C GLY A 430 -29.30 -9.35 -12.70
N ASP A 431 -29.09 -10.15 -11.67
CA ASP A 431 -28.88 -9.64 -10.30
C ASP A 431 -27.47 -9.03 -10.19
N ASP A 432 -27.28 -8.07 -9.27
CA ASP A 432 -25.98 -7.47 -8.99
C ASP A 432 -25.07 -8.49 -8.30
N THR A 433 -23.81 -8.60 -8.71
CA THR A 433 -22.89 -9.62 -8.14
C THR A 433 -22.48 -9.31 -6.71
N LEU A 434 -22.57 -8.05 -6.29
CA LEU A 434 -22.21 -7.55 -4.97
C LEU A 434 -23.20 -6.45 -4.62
N ASP A 435 -23.74 -6.50 -3.41
CA ASP A 435 -24.78 -5.58 -2.95
C ASP A 435 -24.64 -5.31 -1.45
N PHE A 436 -24.17 -4.10 -1.14
CA PHE A 436 -24.03 -3.59 0.22
C PHE A 436 -25.37 -3.58 0.98
N ASP A 437 -26.47 -3.16 0.35
CA ASP A 437 -27.76 -2.98 1.02
C ASP A 437 -28.35 -4.32 1.50
N ASN A 438 -28.05 -5.39 0.77
CA ASN A 438 -28.45 -6.75 1.12
C ASN A 438 -27.37 -7.52 1.89
N ASN A 439 -26.24 -6.88 2.20
CA ASN A 439 -25.05 -7.49 2.79
C ASN A 439 -24.58 -8.73 2.00
N ASP A 440 -24.66 -8.66 0.67
CA ASP A 440 -24.13 -9.67 -0.22
C ASP A 440 -22.68 -9.35 -0.58
N ARG A 441 -21.79 -10.14 0.01
CA ARG A 441 -20.34 -10.07 -0.20
C ARG A 441 -19.84 -11.27 -1.01
N THR A 442 -20.74 -11.99 -1.70
CA THR A 442 -20.43 -13.23 -2.41
C THR A 442 -20.26 -12.93 -3.89
N ILE A 443 -19.08 -13.15 -4.45
CA ILE A 443 -18.92 -13.08 -5.91
C ILE A 443 -19.62 -14.29 -6.54
N ASP A 444 -20.57 -14.02 -7.44
CA ASP A 444 -21.35 -15.04 -8.12
C ASP A 444 -20.52 -15.91 -9.08
N GLU A 445 -21.07 -17.07 -9.42
CA GLU A 445 -20.44 -17.97 -10.40
C GLU A 445 -20.30 -17.26 -11.76
N ASN A 446 -19.13 -17.39 -12.39
CA ASN A 446 -18.79 -16.81 -13.68
C ASN A 446 -18.81 -15.26 -13.74
N THR A 447 -18.75 -14.55 -12.60
CA THR A 447 -18.56 -13.09 -12.55
C THR A 447 -17.15 -12.64 -12.20
N LEU A 448 -16.29 -13.52 -11.68
CA LEU A 448 -14.84 -13.28 -11.51
C LEU A 448 -14.07 -13.81 -12.72
N ILE A 449 -13.38 -12.94 -13.45
CA ILE A 449 -12.73 -13.28 -14.71
C ILE A 449 -11.30 -12.74 -14.71
N TYR A 450 -10.33 -13.64 -14.66
CA TYR A 450 -8.95 -13.33 -15.01
C TYR A 450 -8.73 -13.54 -16.51
N ARG A 451 -8.10 -12.58 -17.18
CA ARG A 451 -7.74 -12.68 -18.59
C ARG A 451 -6.28 -12.31 -18.77
N THR A 452 -5.66 -13.00 -19.71
CA THR A 452 -4.37 -12.64 -20.26
C THR A 452 -4.41 -12.72 -21.77
N ALA A 453 -3.57 -11.93 -22.44
CA ALA A 453 -3.44 -11.88 -23.89
C ALA A 453 -1.97 -12.05 -24.28
N LEU A 454 -1.76 -12.57 -25.49
CA LEU A 454 -0.44 -12.62 -26.11
C LEU A 454 -0.19 -11.30 -26.82
N GLU A 455 0.97 -10.72 -26.57
CA GLU A 455 1.49 -9.62 -27.38
C GLU A 455 2.73 -10.08 -28.15
N PHE A 456 2.89 -9.56 -29.35
CA PHE A 456 4.03 -9.85 -30.20
C PHE A 456 5.12 -8.82 -29.92
N GLN A 457 6.32 -9.29 -29.56
CA GLN A 457 7.52 -8.47 -29.40
C GLN A 457 8.50 -8.79 -30.53
N GLU A 458 8.99 -7.75 -31.20
CA GLU A 458 10.08 -7.91 -32.15
C GLU A 458 11.40 -8.16 -31.42
N TYR A 459 12.30 -8.95 -32.02
CA TYR A 459 13.64 -9.05 -31.45
C TYR A 459 14.38 -7.73 -31.66
N GLU A 460 15.16 -7.28 -30.67
CA GLU A 460 16.04 -6.12 -30.84
C GLU A 460 16.97 -6.24 -32.06
N LEU A 461 17.47 -7.45 -32.34
CA LEU A 461 18.27 -7.73 -33.55
C LEU A 461 17.57 -7.29 -34.84
N HIS A 462 16.24 -7.44 -34.87
CA HIS A 462 15.41 -7.04 -35.99
C HIS A 462 15.20 -5.53 -36.01
N GLN A 463 14.93 -4.91 -34.86
CA GLN A 463 14.77 -3.45 -34.73
C GLN A 463 16.06 -2.68 -35.08
N ASP A 464 17.22 -3.13 -34.59
CA ASP A 464 18.48 -2.37 -34.63
C ASP A 464 19.30 -2.56 -35.91
N ILE A 465 19.14 -3.70 -36.59
CA ILE A 465 20.03 -4.08 -37.68
C ILE A 465 19.26 -4.23 -38.99
N ALA A 466 19.31 -3.17 -39.79
CA ALA A 466 18.86 -3.21 -41.18
C ALA A 466 19.70 -4.22 -42.00
N PRO A 467 19.08 -5.18 -42.71
CA PRO A 467 19.77 -6.14 -43.55
C PRO A 467 20.32 -5.43 -44.79
N THR A 468 21.47 -5.91 -45.27
CA THR A 468 21.99 -5.42 -46.54
C THR A 468 21.10 -5.90 -47.69
N THR A 469 20.98 -5.10 -48.75
CA THR A 469 20.21 -5.44 -49.98
C THR A 469 20.59 -6.77 -50.67
N THR A 470 21.66 -7.44 -50.23
CA THR A 470 22.06 -8.78 -50.71
C THR A 470 21.54 -9.91 -49.84
N GLU A 471 21.20 -9.63 -48.57
CA GLU A 471 20.68 -10.59 -47.60
C GLU A 471 19.16 -10.74 -47.73
N ARG A 472 18.45 -9.62 -47.89
CA ARG A 472 16.99 -9.63 -47.97
C ARG A 472 16.42 -8.38 -48.65
N GLY A 473 15.29 -8.51 -49.32
CA GLY A 473 14.66 -7.41 -50.06
C GLY A 473 13.13 -7.52 -50.18
N THR A 474 12.51 -8.41 -49.42
CA THR A 474 11.05 -8.60 -49.30
C THR A 474 10.74 -8.98 -47.85
N GLN A 475 9.66 -8.42 -47.29
CA GLN A 475 9.19 -8.76 -45.96
C GLN A 475 8.81 -10.26 -45.86
N ASN A 476 8.83 -10.77 -44.63
CA ASN A 476 8.32 -12.10 -44.29
C ASN A 476 6.88 -11.95 -43.80
N ARG A 477 6.21 -13.08 -43.57
CA ARG A 477 4.82 -13.09 -43.17
C ARG A 477 4.56 -12.46 -41.79
N MET A 478 5.53 -12.51 -40.88
CA MET A 478 5.38 -11.93 -39.54
C MET A 478 5.54 -10.42 -39.58
N GLU A 479 6.51 -9.89 -40.33
CA GLU A 479 6.62 -8.45 -40.60
C GLU A 479 5.35 -7.93 -41.30
N GLU A 480 4.81 -8.63 -42.31
CA GLU A 480 3.54 -8.24 -42.94
C GLU A 480 2.31 -8.36 -42.01
N LEU A 481 2.40 -9.12 -40.91
CA LEU A 481 1.29 -9.28 -39.97
C LEU A 481 1.36 -8.30 -38.80
N TYR A 482 2.55 -7.76 -38.52
CA TYR A 482 2.86 -7.01 -37.30
C TYR A 482 3.62 -5.69 -37.57
N ASP A 483 3.71 -5.21 -38.81
CA ASP A 483 4.30 -3.90 -39.20
C ASP A 483 3.51 -2.66 -38.74
N GLY A 484 2.47 -2.85 -37.93
CA GLY A 484 1.71 -1.76 -37.33
C GLY A 484 0.80 -0.96 -38.29
N ASP A 485 0.71 -1.31 -39.58
CA ASP A 485 -0.06 -0.53 -40.56
C ASP A 485 -1.56 -0.92 -40.65
N GLY A 486 -1.91 -2.08 -40.08
CA GLY A 486 -3.27 -2.60 -39.98
C GLY A 486 -3.83 -3.20 -41.28
N VAL A 487 -2.99 -3.46 -42.30
CA VAL A 487 -3.38 -3.96 -43.61
C VAL A 487 -2.73 -5.32 -43.88
N ASN A 488 -3.55 -6.38 -43.92
CA ASN A 488 -3.09 -7.71 -44.35
C ASN A 488 -2.82 -7.72 -45.87
N ASP A 489 -1.64 -7.28 -46.29
CA ASP A 489 -1.24 -7.31 -47.69
C ASP A 489 -0.64 -8.65 -48.10
N ALA A 490 -0.76 -8.97 -49.39
CA ALA A 490 -0.26 -10.23 -49.92
C ALA A 490 1.23 -10.09 -50.28
N PRO A 491 2.05 -11.13 -50.06
CA PRO A 491 3.49 -11.04 -50.30
C PRO A 491 3.85 -10.50 -51.67
N GLY A 492 4.50 -9.33 -51.69
CA GLY A 492 4.96 -8.64 -52.90
C GLY A 492 4.02 -7.57 -53.48
N ALA A 493 3.00 -7.12 -52.74
CA ALA A 493 2.27 -5.91 -53.06
C ALA A 493 3.08 -4.70 -52.58
N GLY A 494 4.03 -4.21 -53.39
CA GLY A 494 4.89 -3.12 -52.97
C GLY A 494 4.14 -1.84 -52.60
N ASP A 495 3.95 -1.62 -51.30
CA ASP A 495 3.74 -0.29 -50.74
C ASP A 495 5.11 0.33 -50.42
N ARG A 496 5.11 1.63 -50.16
CA ARG A 496 6.31 2.47 -49.93
C ARG A 496 6.40 2.90 -48.47
N LEU A 497 5.61 2.29 -47.59
CA LEU A 497 5.61 2.49 -46.14
C LEU A 497 6.22 1.29 -45.38
N ASP A 498 6.37 0.14 -46.05
CA ASP A 498 7.01 -1.13 -45.60
C ASP A 498 8.53 -1.01 -45.39
N LEU A 499 8.97 -0.17 -44.44
CA LEU A 499 10.39 0.15 -44.22
C LEU A 499 11.09 -0.63 -43.11
N ASP A 500 10.37 -1.42 -42.31
CA ASP A 500 10.96 -2.25 -41.25
C ASP A 500 11.25 -3.66 -41.76
N ILE A 501 12.33 -3.76 -42.54
CA ILE A 501 12.99 -5.03 -42.80
C ILE A 501 14.20 -5.08 -41.87
N GLY A 502 14.15 -5.95 -40.86
CA GLY A 502 15.24 -6.20 -39.91
C GLY A 502 15.93 -7.55 -40.14
N LEU A 503 16.96 -7.85 -39.34
CA LEU A 503 17.65 -9.13 -39.39
C LEU A 503 16.90 -10.18 -38.55
N CYS A 504 16.42 -11.24 -39.23
CA CYS A 504 15.65 -12.32 -38.61
C CYS A 504 16.56 -13.43 -38.08
N VAL A 505 16.11 -14.12 -37.03
CA VAL A 505 16.74 -15.35 -36.54
C VAL A 505 16.45 -16.48 -37.52
N GLU A 506 17.42 -17.37 -37.79
CA GLU A 506 17.18 -18.55 -38.61
C GLU A 506 16.28 -19.54 -37.86
N SER A 507 15.00 -19.60 -38.24
CA SER A 507 14.03 -20.51 -37.65
C SER A 507 13.27 -21.30 -38.73
N ASP A 508 12.99 -22.58 -38.43
CA ASP A 508 12.11 -23.42 -39.26
C ASP A 508 10.62 -23.17 -38.94
N ASN A 509 10.34 -22.34 -37.91
CA ASN A 509 9.00 -21.95 -37.49
C ASN A 509 8.67 -20.55 -38.04
N PRO A 510 7.77 -20.42 -39.04
CA PRO A 510 7.49 -19.14 -39.69
C PRO A 510 6.87 -18.06 -38.79
N GLY A 511 6.59 -18.35 -37.52
CA GLY A 511 6.08 -17.41 -36.51
C GLY A 511 7.12 -16.92 -35.50
N GLY A 512 8.40 -17.29 -35.63
CA GLY A 512 9.46 -16.92 -34.68
C GLY A 512 10.70 -16.30 -35.32
N ASP A 513 10.59 -15.85 -36.56
CA ASP A 513 11.75 -15.41 -37.35
C ASP A 513 12.16 -13.96 -37.05
N CYS A 514 11.21 -13.06 -36.79
CA CYS A 514 11.47 -11.62 -36.49
C CYS A 514 11.06 -11.18 -35.08
N GLY A 515 10.48 -12.08 -34.29
CA GLY A 515 10.08 -11.78 -32.92
C GLY A 515 9.60 -13.02 -32.19
N TYR A 516 9.03 -12.80 -31.02
CA TYR A 516 8.44 -13.80 -30.15
C TYR A 516 7.14 -13.27 -29.57
N PHE A 517 6.37 -14.14 -28.92
CA PHE A 517 5.14 -13.74 -28.25
C PHE A 517 5.36 -13.80 -26.75
N ILE A 518 5.04 -12.71 -26.07
CA ILE A 518 5.03 -12.63 -24.62
C ILE A 518 3.61 -12.76 -24.09
N GLU A 519 3.51 -13.32 -22.90
CA GLU A 519 2.28 -13.42 -22.13
C GLU A 519 2.64 -13.24 -20.67
N ALA A 520 1.97 -12.32 -20.00
CA ALA A 520 2.00 -12.27 -18.56
C ALA A 520 1.00 -13.28 -17.99
N TRP A 521 1.46 -14.13 -17.08
CA TRP A 521 0.66 -15.17 -16.42
C TRP A 521 0.87 -15.12 -14.92
N ILE A 522 -0.16 -14.65 -14.21
CA ILE A 522 -0.20 -14.48 -12.76
C ILE A 522 0.96 -13.58 -12.32
N ALA A 523 0.95 -12.32 -12.78
CA ALA A 523 1.92 -11.29 -12.38
C ALA A 523 3.37 -11.58 -12.80
N GLU A 524 3.58 -12.52 -13.71
CA GLU A 524 4.91 -12.94 -14.14
C GLU A 524 4.98 -13.04 -15.66
N GLU A 525 6.08 -12.58 -16.23
CA GLU A 525 6.33 -12.67 -17.67
C GLU A 525 6.71 -14.09 -18.12
N TYR A 526 6.20 -14.47 -19.30
CA TYR A 526 6.52 -15.70 -20.01
C TYR A 526 6.58 -15.47 -21.52
N VAL A 527 7.27 -16.38 -22.22
CA VAL A 527 7.29 -16.47 -23.68
C VAL A 527 6.43 -17.64 -24.14
N ALA A 528 5.56 -17.41 -25.12
CA ALA A 528 4.76 -18.45 -25.74
C ALA A 528 5.53 -19.21 -26.81
N ILE A 529 5.58 -20.54 -26.67
CA ILE A 529 6.41 -21.43 -27.48
C ILE A 529 5.88 -21.56 -28.92
N ASP A 530 4.56 -21.46 -29.12
CA ASP A 530 3.91 -21.68 -30.42
C ASP A 530 2.87 -20.62 -30.79
N ALA A 531 3.03 -19.40 -30.28
CA ALA A 531 2.10 -18.28 -30.47
C ALA A 531 0.66 -18.60 -30.02
N ASN A 532 0.51 -19.51 -29.05
CA ASN A 532 -0.74 -19.77 -28.33
C ASN A 532 -0.49 -19.67 -26.83
N ALA A 533 -1.53 -19.21 -26.12
CA ALA A 533 -1.48 -18.93 -24.69
C ALA A 533 -1.48 -20.19 -23.79
N ASP A 534 -1.35 -21.40 -24.36
CA ASP A 534 -1.42 -22.66 -23.61
C ASP A 534 -0.04 -23.27 -23.31
N LYS A 535 1.04 -22.71 -23.86
CA LYS A 535 2.41 -23.24 -23.73
C LYS A 535 3.44 -22.15 -23.51
N LEU A 536 3.75 -21.93 -22.25
CA LEU A 536 4.63 -20.87 -21.77
C LEU A 536 5.98 -21.41 -21.27
N CYS A 537 7.05 -20.66 -21.49
CA CYS A 537 8.34 -20.87 -20.83
C CYS A 537 8.94 -19.55 -20.32
N LYS A 538 9.79 -19.62 -19.29
CA LYS A 538 10.50 -18.45 -18.78
C LYS A 538 11.52 -17.94 -19.80
N LEU A 539 11.51 -16.64 -20.05
CA LEU A 539 12.62 -15.95 -20.70
C LEU A 539 13.84 -16.03 -19.76
N LEU A 540 14.99 -16.43 -20.29
CA LEU A 540 16.21 -16.61 -19.48
C LEU A 540 17.28 -15.57 -19.81
N VAL A 541 17.35 -15.14 -21.07
CA VAL A 541 18.26 -14.12 -21.57
C VAL A 541 17.61 -13.55 -22.82
N GLU A 542 17.48 -12.23 -22.88
CA GLU A 542 17.47 -11.44 -24.10
C GLU A 542 18.77 -10.62 -24.10
N PHE A 543 19.38 -10.41 -25.27
CA PHE A 543 20.66 -9.71 -25.38
C PHE A 543 20.42 -8.33 -25.96
N GLU A 544 20.68 -7.31 -25.15
CA GLU A 544 20.59 -5.93 -25.60
C GLU A 544 21.73 -5.57 -26.57
N GLY A 545 21.45 -4.79 -27.60
CA GLY A 545 22.44 -4.41 -28.64
C GLY A 545 23.76 -3.80 -28.10
N ASP A 546 23.71 -3.18 -26.92
CA ASP A 546 24.84 -2.51 -26.27
C ASP A 546 25.74 -3.43 -25.42
N ASP A 547 25.33 -4.69 -25.19
CA ASP A 547 26.06 -5.64 -24.36
C ASP A 547 27.34 -6.21 -25.04
N PHE A 548 27.58 -5.83 -26.30
CA PHE A 548 28.81 -6.14 -27.03
C PHE A 548 29.92 -5.10 -26.78
N SER A 549 30.28 -4.86 -25.52
CA SER A 549 31.48 -4.09 -25.18
C SER A 549 32.45 -4.73 -24.18
N SER A 550 32.71 -6.05 -24.27
CA SER A 550 34.09 -6.60 -24.13
C SER A 550 34.25 -8.08 -24.47
#